data_AF-A0A6A4RAC0-F1
#
_entry.id   AF-A0A6A4RAC0-F1
#
_cell.length_a   1.000
_cell.length_b   1.000
_cell.length_c   1.000
_cell.angle_alpha   90.00
_cell.angle_beta   90.00
_cell.angle_gamma   90.00
#
_symmetry.space_group_name_H-M   'P 1'
#
loop_
_entity.id
_entity.type
_entity.pdbx_description
1 polymer ?
#
loop_
_entity_poly.entity_id
_entity_poly.type
_entity_poly.pdbx_seq_one_letter_code
_entity_poly.pdbx_strand_id
1 'polypeptide(L)'
;MNALMPSATAPLFALAEPFAPLFDPFGFGRAAADYWRDSVERSILYWDVMRQRGNEYLEHIEKTRPTVLGFDTDIVMEGETLPRPVNYELLRVHPPEGVETDELARPFVVVDPRAGHGPGIGGFKPDSEIGIALRAGHPCYFIAFMPYPVPGQRVEDVV
;
A
#
# COMPACT_ATOMS: atom_id res chain seq x y z
N MET A 1 -9.85 -39.01 36.52
CA MET A 1 -10.89 -38.42 37.41
C MET A 1 -10.23 -37.22 38.07
N ASN A 2 -10.58 -35.95 37.83
CA ASN A 2 -11.83 -35.35 37.40
C ASN A 2 -11.56 -34.12 36.52
N ALA A 3 -12.34 -34.00 35.46
CA ALA A 3 -12.64 -32.72 34.84
C ALA A 3 -13.49 -31.89 35.81
N LEU A 4 -13.12 -30.62 36.04
CA LEU A 4 -14.02 -29.63 36.61
C LEU A 4 -14.31 -28.58 35.53
N MET A 5 -15.54 -28.66 35.02
CA MET A 5 -16.18 -27.76 34.08
C MET A 5 -16.11 -26.29 34.55
N PRO A 6 -15.96 -25.31 33.66
CA PRO A 6 -16.24 -23.91 33.99
C PRO A 6 -17.73 -23.74 34.27
N SER A 7 -18.08 -23.13 35.41
CA SER A 7 -19.47 -22.91 35.82
C SER A 7 -20.17 -21.95 34.86
N ALA A 8 -21.16 -22.47 34.12
CA ALA A 8 -22.05 -21.68 33.28
C ALA A 8 -23.11 -20.93 34.12
N THR A 9 -22.70 -19.85 34.78
CA THR A 9 -23.63 -18.87 35.36
C THR A 9 -23.11 -17.45 35.12
N ALA A 10 -23.12 -17.03 33.85
CA ALA A 10 -23.18 -15.61 33.57
C ALA A 10 -24.55 -15.11 34.08
N PRO A 11 -24.63 -14.08 34.92
CA PRO A 11 -25.91 -13.62 35.43
C PRO A 11 -26.76 -13.14 34.26
N LEU A 12 -28.02 -13.59 34.20
CA LEU A 12 -29.06 -13.15 33.26
C LEU A 12 -29.24 -11.62 33.23
N PHE A 13 -28.71 -10.90 34.23
CA PHE A 13 -28.63 -9.44 34.30
C PHE A 13 -27.69 -8.80 33.28
N ALA A 14 -26.64 -9.49 32.82
CA ALA A 14 -25.64 -8.89 31.93
C ALA A 14 -26.18 -8.57 30.52
N LEU A 15 -27.30 -9.17 30.12
CA LEU A 15 -27.94 -8.94 28.82
C LEU A 15 -28.94 -7.77 28.83
N ALA A 16 -29.33 -7.26 30.01
CA ALA A 16 -30.34 -6.22 30.16
C ALA A 16 -29.75 -4.79 30.11
N GLU A 17 -28.49 -4.63 30.50
CA GLU A 17 -27.75 -3.36 30.53
C GLU A 17 -27.81 -2.54 29.22
N PRO A 18 -27.56 -3.10 28.01
CA PRO A 18 -27.61 -2.33 26.77
C PRO A 18 -29.02 -1.88 26.37
N PHE A 19 -30.07 -2.48 26.93
CA PHE A 19 -31.47 -2.16 26.64
C PHE A 19 -32.18 -1.37 27.75
N ALA A 20 -31.54 -1.21 28.91
CA ALA A 20 -32.05 -0.41 30.03
C ALA A 20 -32.47 1.02 29.63
N PRO A 21 -31.76 1.76 28.75
CA PRO A 21 -32.18 3.10 28.36
C PRO A 21 -33.45 3.14 27.48
N LEU A 22 -33.87 2.03 26.84
CA LEU A 22 -35.10 2.01 26.05
C LEU A 22 -36.38 2.13 26.89
N PHE A 23 -36.28 1.81 28.18
CA PHE A 23 -37.40 1.83 29.12
C PHE A 23 -37.33 2.99 30.12
N ASP A 24 -36.31 3.86 30.01
CA ASP A 24 -36.18 5.12 30.74
C ASP A 24 -36.28 6.30 29.75
N PRO A 25 -37.38 7.07 29.74
CA PRO A 25 -37.55 8.21 28.83
C PRO A 25 -36.43 9.25 28.91
N PHE A 26 -35.83 9.43 30.09
CA PHE A 26 -34.70 10.35 30.28
C PHE A 26 -33.35 9.70 29.94
N GLY A 27 -33.22 8.40 30.18
CA GLY A 27 -32.07 7.56 29.81
C GLY A 27 -31.91 7.40 28.30
N PHE A 28 -33.00 7.22 27.56
CA PHE A 28 -32.99 7.18 26.09
C PHE A 28 -32.47 8.48 25.48
N GLY A 29 -32.98 9.63 25.95
CA GLY A 29 -32.54 10.94 25.48
C GLY A 29 -31.05 11.19 25.73
N ARG A 30 -30.55 10.79 26.91
CA ARG A 30 -29.13 10.87 27.25
C ARG A 30 -28.27 9.97 26.36
N ALA A 31 -28.67 8.71 26.17
CA ALA A 31 -27.98 7.76 25.32
C ALA A 31 -27.95 8.23 23.85
N ALA A 32 -29.06 8.78 23.34
CA ALA A 32 -29.13 9.35 21.99
C ALA A 32 -28.21 10.57 21.82
N ALA A 33 -28.15 11.45 22.83
CA ALA A 33 -27.27 12.62 22.82
C ALA A 33 -25.78 12.22 22.88
N ASP A 34 -25.43 11.24 23.71
CA ASP A 34 -24.06 10.72 23.82
C ASP A 34 -23.65 10.02 22.52
N TYR A 35 -24.54 9.22 21.91
CA TYR A 35 -24.30 8.60 20.59
C TYR A 35 -24.14 9.63 19.47
N TRP A 36 -24.98 10.68 19.47
CA TRP A 36 -24.87 11.78 18.50
C TRP A 36 -23.52 12.49 18.62
N ARG A 37 -23.08 12.78 19.86
CA ARG A 37 -21.77 13.37 20.11
C ARG A 37 -20.64 12.49 19.58
N ASP A 38 -20.60 11.21 19.94
CA ASP A 38 -19.58 10.25 19.46
C ASP A 38 -19.58 10.16 17.93
N SER A 39 -20.77 10.11 17.31
CA SER A 39 -20.90 10.06 15.85
C SER A 39 -20.33 11.29 15.16
N VAL A 40 -20.57 12.49 15.71
CA VAL A 40 -20.01 13.75 15.19
C VAL A 40 -18.49 13.79 15.37
N GLU A 41 -17.99 13.45 16.57
CA GLU A 41 -16.55 13.41 16.85
C GLU A 41 -15.81 12.46 15.90
N ARG A 42 -16.34 11.24 15.71
CA ARG A 42 -15.77 10.27 14.75
C ARG A 42 -15.86 10.73 13.31
N SER A 43 -16.95 11.40 12.93
CA SER A 43 -17.11 11.94 11.58
C SER A 43 -16.07 13.02 11.29
N ILE A 44 -15.81 13.91 12.26
CA ILE A 44 -14.77 14.94 12.13
C ILE A 44 -13.38 14.29 11.98
N LEU A 45 -13.04 13.32 12.83
CA LEU A 45 -11.76 12.60 12.73
C LEU A 45 -11.61 11.86 11.40
N TYR A 46 -12.68 11.20 10.95
CA TYR A 46 -12.72 10.53 9.65
C TYR A 46 -12.48 11.51 8.49
N TRP A 47 -13.17 12.65 8.49
CA TRP A 47 -12.98 13.67 7.47
C TRP A 47 -11.57 14.26 7.49
N ASP A 48 -10.96 14.43 8.67
CA ASP A 48 -9.59 14.91 8.74
C ASP A 48 -8.59 13.90 8.15
N VAL A 49 -8.73 12.61 8.47
CA VAL A 49 -7.89 11.55 7.87
C VAL A 49 -8.08 11.49 6.35
N MET A 50 -9.32 11.56 5.87
CA MET A 50 -9.60 11.55 4.43
C MET A 50 -9.02 12.78 3.73
N ARG A 51 -9.07 13.96 4.37
CA ARG A 51 -8.44 15.19 3.87
C ARG A 51 -6.92 15.05 3.82
N GLN A 52 -6.28 14.56 4.87
CA GLN A 52 -4.82 14.34 4.91
C GLN A 52 -4.39 13.39 3.79
N ARG A 53 -5.03 12.23 3.67
CA ARG A 53 -4.76 11.26 2.60
C ARG A 53 -5.01 11.83 1.21
N GLY A 54 -6.04 12.66 1.06
CA GLY A 54 -6.33 13.37 -0.18
C GLY A 54 -5.22 14.33 -0.57
N ASN A 55 -4.69 15.10 0.39
CA ASN A 55 -3.56 16.00 0.17
C ASN A 55 -2.29 15.22 -0.22
N GLU A 56 -1.95 14.15 0.52
CA GLU A 56 -0.81 13.28 0.19
C GLU A 56 -0.94 12.69 -1.23
N TYR A 57 -2.15 12.31 -1.63
CA TYR A 57 -2.41 11.79 -2.96
C TYR A 57 -2.20 12.85 -4.05
N LEU A 58 -2.64 14.09 -3.83
CA LEU A 58 -2.40 15.19 -4.77
C LEU A 58 -0.90 15.48 -4.91
N GLU A 59 -0.17 15.57 -3.79
CA GLU A 59 1.29 15.72 -3.79
C GLU A 59 2.01 14.55 -4.49
N HIS A 60 1.45 13.34 -4.40
CA HIS A 60 2.00 12.16 -5.05
C HIS A 60 1.75 12.14 -6.56
N ILE A 61 0.58 12.59 -7.03
CA ILE A 61 0.27 12.70 -8.46
C ILE A 61 1.08 13.82 -9.13
N GLU A 62 1.36 14.92 -8.43
CA GLU A 62 2.15 16.03 -8.96
C GLU A 62 3.61 15.63 -9.25
N LYS A 63 4.10 14.54 -8.65
CA LYS A 63 5.39 13.96 -9.01
C LYS A 63 5.26 13.32 -10.38
N THR A 64 5.98 13.86 -11.35
CA THR A 64 5.92 13.49 -12.78
C THR A 64 6.04 11.99 -13.05
N ARG A 65 6.75 11.24 -12.18
CA ARG A 65 6.97 9.79 -12.29
C ARG A 65 7.11 9.19 -10.88
N PRO A 66 6.00 8.92 -10.16
CA PRO A 66 6.07 8.47 -8.78
C PRO A 66 6.43 6.97 -8.76
N THR A 67 7.72 6.66 -8.88
CA THR A 67 8.19 5.31 -8.62
C THR A 67 8.16 5.08 -7.12
N VAL A 68 7.33 4.13 -6.68
CA VAL A 68 7.21 3.69 -5.29
C VAL A 68 8.32 2.71 -4.88
N LEU A 69 9.41 2.69 -5.67
CA LEU A 69 10.60 1.88 -5.43
C LEU A 69 11.41 2.49 -4.29
N GLY A 70 11.83 1.66 -3.33
CA GLY A 70 12.62 2.10 -2.18
C GLY A 70 14.12 2.26 -2.50
N PHE A 71 14.50 2.30 -3.77
CA PHE A 71 15.88 2.34 -4.24
C PHE A 71 16.06 3.49 -5.22
N ASP A 72 17.27 4.03 -5.28
CA ASP A 72 17.63 5.04 -6.25
C ASP A 72 17.79 4.41 -7.64
N THR A 73 17.34 5.12 -8.68
CA THR A 73 17.27 4.58 -10.04
C THR A 73 17.52 5.60 -11.13
N ASP A 74 18.20 5.13 -12.18
CA ASP A 74 18.29 5.85 -13.46
C ASP A 74 17.43 5.19 -14.54
N ILE A 75 16.85 6.01 -15.41
CA ILE A 75 16.12 5.52 -16.58
C ILE A 75 17.13 5.04 -17.63
N VAL A 76 17.02 3.77 -18.02
CA VAL A 76 17.83 3.16 -19.09
C VAL A 76 17.09 3.23 -20.42
N MET A 77 15.77 3.04 -20.40
CA MET A 77 14.94 3.04 -21.59
C MET A 77 13.52 3.49 -21.26
N GLU A 78 13.01 4.43 -22.05
CA GLU A 78 11.63 4.90 -22.01
C GLU A 78 10.79 4.19 -23.07
N GLY A 79 9.76 3.45 -22.65
CA GLY A 79 8.88 2.72 -23.57
C GLY A 79 8.13 3.61 -24.56
N GLU A 80 7.84 4.87 -24.19
CA GLU A 80 7.16 5.83 -25.06
C GLU A 80 8.01 6.19 -26.30
N THR A 81 9.34 6.11 -26.17
CA THR A 81 10.29 6.45 -27.25
C THR A 81 10.56 5.29 -28.22
N LEU A 82 10.02 4.10 -27.95
CA LEU A 82 10.20 2.92 -28.79
C LEU A 82 9.43 3.03 -30.11
N PRO A 83 9.86 2.32 -31.18
CA PRO A 83 9.13 2.28 -32.45
C PRO A 83 7.67 1.83 -32.32
N ARG A 84 7.37 1.04 -31.27
CA ARG A 84 6.02 0.74 -30.80
C ARG A 84 5.91 1.26 -29.37
N PRO A 85 5.31 2.45 -29.16
CA PRO A 85 5.24 3.05 -27.85
C PRO A 85 4.50 2.16 -26.84
N VAL A 86 5.07 2.05 -25.65
CA VAL A 86 4.53 1.28 -24.53
C VAL A 86 4.67 2.04 -23.22
N ASN A 87 3.79 1.74 -22.26
CA ASN A 87 3.72 2.42 -20.97
C ASN A 87 4.67 1.85 -19.90
N TYR A 88 5.80 1.25 -20.26
CA TYR A 88 6.79 0.80 -19.29
C TYR A 88 8.15 1.44 -19.51
N GLU A 89 8.91 1.55 -18.44
CA GLU A 89 10.28 2.07 -18.43
C GLU A 89 11.20 1.01 -17.83
N LEU A 90 12.41 0.89 -18.40
CA LEU A 90 13.48 0.08 -17.82
C LEU A 90 14.34 0.98 -16.94
N LEU A 91 14.40 0.66 -15.66
CA LEU A 91 15.16 1.38 -14.65
C LEU A 91 16.39 0.57 -14.24
N ARG A 92 17.53 1.23 -14.10
CA ARG A 92 18.73 0.71 -13.45
C ARG A 92 18.65 1.02 -11.97
N VAL A 93 18.78 -0.01 -11.12
CA VAL A 93 18.78 0.18 -9.67
C VAL A 93 20.19 0.37 -9.16
N HIS A 94 20.42 1.45 -8.40
CA HIS A 94 21.68 1.72 -7.73
C HIS A 94 21.80 0.94 -6.43
N PRO A 95 22.98 0.36 -6.14
CA PRO A 95 23.20 -0.27 -4.86
C PRO A 95 23.16 0.78 -3.72
N PRO A 96 22.61 0.42 -2.55
CA PRO A 96 22.66 1.28 -1.37
C PRO A 96 24.11 1.44 -0.88
N GLU A 97 24.36 2.46 -0.06
CA GLU A 97 25.70 2.79 0.45
C GLU A 97 26.41 1.58 1.07
N GLY A 98 27.65 1.32 0.64
CA GLY A 98 28.47 0.19 1.11
C GLY A 98 28.20 -1.15 0.44
N VAL A 99 27.31 -1.22 -0.55
CA VAL A 99 27.10 -2.40 -1.40
C VAL A 99 27.74 -2.14 -2.77
N GLU A 100 28.61 -3.06 -3.20
CA GLU A 100 29.25 -3.03 -4.53
C GLU A 100 28.62 -4.08 -5.43
N THR A 101 28.35 -3.72 -6.68
CA THR A 101 27.83 -4.65 -7.70
C THR A 101 28.81 -4.79 -8.85
N ASP A 102 29.00 -6.01 -9.36
CA ASP A 102 29.79 -6.26 -10.56
C ASP A 102 28.91 -6.18 -11.81
N GLU A 103 29.17 -5.22 -12.69
CA GLU A 103 28.41 -5.04 -13.93
C GLU A 103 28.50 -6.23 -14.90
N LEU A 104 29.54 -7.06 -14.77
CA LEU A 104 29.73 -8.26 -15.58
C LEU A 104 29.06 -9.50 -14.97
N ALA A 105 28.58 -9.41 -13.73
CA ALA A 105 27.83 -10.49 -13.10
C ALA A 105 26.43 -10.63 -13.73
N ARG A 106 25.81 -11.80 -13.50
CA ARG A 106 24.47 -12.09 -14.02
C ARG A 106 23.47 -11.02 -13.56
N PRO A 107 22.77 -10.32 -14.48
CA PRO A 107 21.79 -9.31 -14.09
C PRO A 107 20.49 -9.95 -13.61
N PHE A 108 19.84 -9.27 -12.67
CA PHE A 108 18.49 -9.57 -12.22
C PHE A 108 17.54 -8.48 -12.74
N VAL A 109 16.46 -8.90 -13.38
CA VAL A 109 15.41 -8.01 -13.86
C VAL A 109 14.14 -8.37 -13.12
N VAL A 110 13.57 -7.41 -12.39
CA VAL A 110 12.29 -7.57 -11.70
C VAL A 110 11.23 -6.78 -12.46
N VAL A 111 10.12 -7.45 -12.75
CA VAL A 111 8.99 -6.84 -13.47
C VAL A 111 7.94 -6.43 -12.46
N ASP A 112 7.50 -5.17 -12.51
CA ASP A 112 6.43 -4.69 -11.64
C ASP A 112 5.15 -5.52 -11.87
N PRO A 113 4.66 -6.26 -10.86
CA PRO A 113 3.45 -7.05 -11.00
C PRO A 113 2.17 -6.19 -11.05
N ARG A 114 2.24 -4.90 -10.69
CA ARG A 114 1.07 -4.02 -10.57
C ARG A 114 1.36 -2.63 -11.11
N ALA A 115 0.95 -2.40 -12.36
CA ALA A 115 1.16 -1.14 -13.06
C ALA A 115 0.84 0.11 -12.22
N GLY A 116 1.89 0.82 -11.82
CA GLY A 116 1.84 2.11 -11.14
C GLY A 116 1.42 2.09 -9.66
N HIS A 117 1.28 0.92 -9.02
CA HIS A 117 0.74 0.83 -7.64
C HIS A 117 1.76 0.41 -6.58
N GLY A 118 3.00 0.09 -6.94
CA GLY A 118 3.97 -0.44 -5.97
C GLY A 118 4.86 -1.48 -6.59
N PRO A 119 6.18 -1.51 -6.28
CA PRO A 119 7.07 -2.59 -6.73
C PRO A 119 6.74 -3.97 -6.12
N GLY A 120 5.65 -4.07 -5.36
CA GLY A 120 5.30 -5.22 -4.56
C GLY A 120 6.41 -5.60 -3.58
N ILE A 121 6.56 -6.91 -3.36
CA ILE A 121 7.62 -7.50 -2.55
C ILE A 121 9.01 -7.37 -3.18
N GLY A 122 9.08 -7.05 -4.48
CA GLY A 122 10.30 -7.06 -5.29
C GLY A 122 11.23 -5.88 -5.03
N GLY A 123 10.73 -4.74 -4.54
CA GLY A 123 11.54 -3.52 -4.45
C GLY A 123 11.16 -2.49 -3.38
N PHE A 124 10.22 -2.80 -2.48
CA PHE A 124 9.81 -1.84 -1.43
C PHE A 124 10.71 -1.84 -0.18
N LYS A 125 11.54 -2.88 0.00
CA LYS A 125 12.35 -3.08 1.23
C LYS A 125 13.78 -3.52 0.91
N PRO A 126 14.75 -3.30 1.82
CA PRO A 126 16.11 -3.83 1.69
C PRO A 126 16.20 -5.37 1.62
N ASP A 127 15.20 -6.07 2.16
CA ASP A 127 15.07 -7.53 2.08
C ASP A 127 14.18 -8.00 0.92
N SER A 128 13.90 -7.12 -0.05
CA SER A 128 13.25 -7.48 -1.29
C SER A 128 14.15 -8.31 -2.20
N GLU A 129 13.58 -8.88 -3.26
CA GLU A 129 14.33 -9.62 -4.29
C GLU A 129 15.48 -8.78 -4.87
N ILE A 130 15.23 -7.49 -5.15
CA ILE A 130 16.25 -6.53 -5.59
C ILE A 130 17.32 -6.35 -4.51
N GLY A 131 16.91 -6.13 -3.26
CA GLY A 131 17.86 -5.91 -2.17
C GLY A 131 18.75 -7.12 -1.85
N ILE A 132 18.24 -8.34 -2.05
CA ILE A 132 19.02 -9.58 -1.91
C ILE A 132 20.00 -9.72 -3.08
N ALA A 133 19.56 -9.46 -4.31
CA ALA A 133 20.40 -9.55 -5.50
C ALA A 133 21.53 -8.52 -5.50
N LEU A 134 21.25 -7.27 -5.11
CA LEU A 134 22.28 -6.23 -4.93
C LEU A 134 23.32 -6.62 -3.89
N ARG A 135 22.90 -7.15 -2.72
CA ARG A 135 23.83 -7.62 -1.68
C ARG A 135 24.68 -8.81 -2.11
N ALA A 136 24.18 -9.62 -3.03
CA ALA A 136 24.93 -10.71 -3.65
C ALA A 136 25.88 -10.22 -4.77
N GLY A 137 25.98 -8.90 -5.00
CA GLY A 137 26.87 -8.28 -5.98
C GLY A 137 26.31 -8.25 -7.40
N HIS A 138 25.03 -8.55 -7.59
CA HIS A 138 24.42 -8.61 -8.91
C HIS A 138 23.84 -7.27 -9.35
N PRO A 139 24.02 -6.89 -10.63
CA PRO A 139 23.38 -5.72 -11.19
C PRO A 139 21.86 -5.95 -11.28
N CYS A 140 21.07 -5.03 -10.75
CA CYS A 140 19.61 -5.12 -10.76
C CYS A 140 18.98 -4.07 -11.70
N TYR A 141 17.87 -4.49 -12.32
CA TYR A 141 17.03 -3.66 -13.16
C TYR A 141 15.57 -3.88 -12.80
N PHE A 142 14.76 -2.86 -13.02
CA PHE A 142 13.34 -2.88 -12.71
C PHE A 142 12.52 -2.40 -13.90
N ILE A 143 11.50 -3.15 -14.30
CA ILE A 143 10.55 -2.72 -15.33
C ILE A 143 9.34 -2.12 -14.61
N ALA A 144 9.23 -0.80 -14.66
CA ALA A 144 8.13 -0.05 -14.06
C ALA A 144 7.06 0.24 -15.11
N PHE A 145 5.79 0.00 -14.78
CA PHE A 145 4.68 0.39 -15.65
C PHE A 145 4.06 1.69 -15.16
N MET A 146 3.83 2.60 -16.10
CA MET A 146 3.06 3.81 -15.89
C MET A 146 1.57 3.45 -15.72
N PRO A 147 0.82 4.21 -14.91
CA PRO A 147 -0.57 3.89 -14.57
C PRO A 147 -1.52 3.93 -15.78
N TYR A 148 -1.15 4.66 -16.82
CA TYR A 148 -1.98 4.82 -18.02
C TYR A 148 -1.25 4.28 -19.26
N PRO A 149 -1.97 3.63 -20.18
CA PRO A 149 -1.40 3.23 -21.46
C PRO A 149 -1.08 4.45 -22.32
N VAL A 150 -0.14 4.29 -23.25
CA VAL A 150 0.15 5.31 -24.26
C VAL A 150 -0.85 5.22 -25.43
N PRO A 151 -1.17 6.33 -26.13
CA PRO A 151 -2.10 6.30 -27.25
C PRO A 151 -1.71 5.27 -28.32
N GLY A 152 -2.63 4.37 -28.66
CA GLY A 152 -2.41 3.34 -29.68
C GLY A 152 -1.79 2.04 -29.16
N GLN A 153 -1.37 1.98 -27.90
CA GLN A 153 -0.89 0.76 -27.26
C GLN A 153 -1.99 -0.32 -27.21
N ARG A 154 -1.62 -1.56 -27.51
CA ARG A 154 -2.51 -2.72 -27.47
C ARG A 154 -2.14 -3.63 -26.32
N VAL A 155 -3.05 -4.53 -25.97
CA VAL A 155 -2.80 -5.53 -24.92
C VAL A 155 -1.55 -6.36 -25.24
N GLU A 156 -1.41 -6.77 -26.51
CA GLU A 156 -0.26 -7.55 -27.03
C GLU A 156 1.10 -6.87 -26.88
N ASP A 157 1.14 -5.56 -26.61
CA ASP A 157 2.38 -4.82 -26.38
C ASP A 157 2.84 -4.89 -24.89
N VAL A 158 2.06 -5.55 -24.02
CA VAL A 158 2.24 -5.57 -22.54
C VAL A 158 2.14 -6.99 -21.96
N VAL A 159 1.98 -8.04 -22.79
CA VAL A 159 1.84 -9.44 -22.35
C VAL A 159 3.17 -10.18 -22.35
#